data_AF-K5BJE4-F1
#
_entry.id   AF-K5BJE4-F1
#
_cell.length_a   1.000
_cell.length_b   1.000
_cell.length_c   1.000
_cell.angle_alpha   90.00
_cell.angle_beta   90.00
_cell.angle_gamma   90.00
#
_symmetry.space_group_name_H-M   'P 1'
#
loop_
_entity.id
_entity.type
_entity.pdbx_description
1 polymer ?
#
loop_
_entity_poly.entity_id
_entity_poly.type
_entity_poly.pdbx_seq_one_letter_code
_entity_poly.pdbx_strand_id
1 'polypeptide(L)' 'MTIDNHTTRAEAIQREIIEPIEAAGPDVARAEDYDIEAIADAVLDTDERGRWHLAVDSDEFWRVVERHQRR' A
#
# COMPACT_ATOMS: atom_id res chain seq x y z
N MET A 1 -13.44 3.50 -9.80
CA MET A 1 -12.40 2.95 -8.92
C MET A 1 -12.34 1.48 -9.23
N THR A 2 -11.40 1.05 -10.07
CA THR A 2 -11.18 -0.37 -10.34
C THR A 2 -10.56 -0.92 -9.07
N ILE A 3 -11.22 -1.86 -8.40
CA ILE A 3 -10.61 -2.56 -7.28
C ILE A 3 -9.72 -3.62 -7.91
N ASP A 4 -8.43 -3.35 -8.00
CA ASP A 4 -7.44 -4.35 -8.38
C ASP A 4 -7.38 -5.38 -7.24
N ASN A 5 -7.87 -6.58 -7.54
CA ASN A 5 -8.07 -7.65 -6.56
C ASN A 5 -6.92 -8.65 -6.70
N HIS A 6 -6.06 -8.74 -5.69
CA HIS A 6 -4.90 -9.63 -5.73
C HIS A 6 -5.14 -10.93 -4.99
N THR A 7 -4.52 -12.00 -5.50
CA THR A 7 -4.71 -13.35 -4.94
C THR A 7 -3.82 -13.58 -3.72
N THR A 8 -2.77 -12.78 -3.55
CA THR A 8 -1.84 -12.87 -2.42
C THR A 8 -1.57 -11.49 -1.82
N ARG A 9 -1.32 -11.45 -0.51
CA ARG A 9 -0.94 -10.22 0.20
C ARG A 9 0.35 -9.62 -0.36
N ALA A 10 1.32 -10.47 -0.72
CA ALA A 10 2.59 -10.02 -1.30
C ALA A 10 2.39 -9.31 -2.65
N GLU A 11 1.49 -9.83 -3.49
CA GLU A 11 1.15 -9.19 -4.77
C GLU A 11 0.45 -7.84 -4.53
N ALA A 12 -0.50 -7.77 -3.59
CA ALA A 12 -1.16 -6.51 -3.22
C ALA A 12 -0.15 -5.48 -2.70
N ILE A 13 0.77 -5.89 -1.82
CA ILE A 13 1.82 -5.01 -1.30
C ILE A 13 2.69 -4.45 -2.44
N GLN A 14 3.12 -5.31 -3.36
CA GLN A 14 3.96 -4.89 -4.47
C GLN A 14 3.25 -3.84 -5.34
N ARG A 15 2.00 -4.10 -5.73
CA ARG A 15 1.29 -3.30 -6.74
C ARG A 15 0.56 -2.09 -6.19
N GLU A 16 0.00 -2.21 -4.99
CA GLU A 16 -0.84 -1.17 -4.38
C GLU A 16 -0.09 -0.29 -3.38
N ILE A 17 1.12 -0.68 -2.96
CA ILE A 17 1.89 0.06 -1.95
C ILE A 17 3.28 0.42 -2.47
N ILE A 18 4.09 -0.57 -2.83
CA ILE A 18 5.48 -0.35 -3.26
C ILE A 18 5.53 0.43 -4.58
N GLU A 19 4.85 -0.05 -5.61
CA GLU A 19 4.82 0.60 -6.93
C GLU A 19 4.36 2.07 -6.84
N PRO A 20 3.28 2.43 -6.13
CA PRO A 20 2.87 3.83 -5.95
C PRO A 20 3.90 4.69 -5.21
N ILE A 21 4.50 4.19 -4.13
CA ILE A 21 5.52 4.92 -3.37
C ILE A 21 6.75 5.20 -4.25
N GLU A 22 7.22 4.19 -4.98
CA GLU A 22 8.39 4.33 -5.87
C GLU A 22 8.09 5.18 -7.11
N ALA A 23 6.85 5.12 -7.64
CA ALA A 23 6.42 5.95 -8.76
C ALA A 23 6.20 7.42 -8.37
N ALA A 24 5.87 7.71 -7.11
CA ALA A 24 5.59 9.05 -6.63
C ALA A 24 6.85 9.93 -6.46
N GLY A 25 8.05 9.35 -6.40
CA GLY A 25 9.26 10.11 -6.12
C GLY A 25 10.52 9.56 -6.79
N PRO A 26 11.03 10.17 -7.89
CA PRO A 26 12.33 9.80 -8.45
C PRO A 26 13.52 10.12 -7.52
N ASP A 27 13.35 10.89 -6.44
CA ASP A 27 14.46 11.43 -5.63
C ASP A 27 14.32 11.40 -4.09
N VAL A 28 13.20 10.99 -3.47
CA VAL A 28 13.01 11.24 -2.01
C VAL A 28 12.39 10.12 -1.18
N ALA A 29 11.58 9.22 -1.75
CA ALA A 29 10.87 8.20 -0.98
C ALA A 29 11.08 6.83 -1.61
N ARG A 30 11.93 5.98 -1.00
CA ARG A 30 11.97 4.57 -1.37
C ARG A 30 11.08 3.78 -0.45
N ALA A 31 10.46 2.71 -0.94
CA ALA A 31 9.65 1.82 -0.11
C ALA A 31 10.43 1.28 1.12
N GLU A 32 11.76 1.14 1.02
CA GLU A 32 12.66 0.81 2.13
C GLU A 32 12.67 1.83 3.29
N ASP A 33 12.34 3.10 3.02
CA ASP A 33 12.23 4.17 4.03
C ASP A 33 10.92 4.09 4.84
N TYR A 34 10.04 3.15 4.52
CA TYR A 34 8.74 3.00 5.15
C TYR A 34 8.56 1.62 5.77
N ASP A 35 7.70 1.53 6.78
CA ASP A 35 7.24 0.25 7.29
C ASP A 35 6.11 -0.31 6.42
N ILE A 36 6.50 -0.94 5.31
CA ILE A 36 5.57 -1.49 4.31
C ILE A 36 4.60 -2.51 4.92
N GLU A 37 5.06 -3.32 5.87
CA GLU A 37 4.21 -4.31 6.54
C GLU A 37 3.14 -3.63 7.41
N ALA A 38 3.51 -2.60 8.16
CA ALA A 38 2.55 -1.83 8.96
C ALA A 38 1.58 -1.02 8.10
N ILE A 39 2.03 -0.48 6.97
CA ILE A 39 1.16 0.19 5.99
C ILE A 39 0.17 -0.83 5.42
N ALA A 40 0.64 -1.99 4.99
CA ALA A 40 -0.18 -3.05 4.43
C ALA A 40 -1.28 -3.52 5.40
N ASP A 41 -0.96 -3.69 6.68
CA ASP A 41 -1.96 -4.02 7.71
C ASP A 41 -3.00 -2.92 7.93
N ALA A 42 -2.65 -1.66 7.65
CA ALA A 42 -3.55 -0.53 7.83
C ALA A 42 -4.42 -0.24 6.60
N VAL A 43 -3.95 -0.54 5.39
CA VAL A 43 -4.62 -0.13 4.14
C VAL A 43 -5.20 -1.29 3.33
N LEU A 44 -4.76 -2.52 3.56
CA LEU A 44 -5.26 -3.69 2.84
C LEU A 44 -6.29 -4.46 3.66
N ASP A 45 -7.32 -4.94 2.97
CA ASP A 45 -8.29 -5.88 3.51
C ASP A 45 -8.59 -6.98 2.47
N THR A 46 -9.27 -8.04 2.92
CA THR A 46 -9.73 -9.14 2.07
C THR A 46 -11.23 -9.08 1.83
N ASP A 47 -11.67 -9.30 0.60
CA ASP A 47 -13.09 -9.44 0.30
C ASP A 47 -13.66 -10.78 0.81
N GLU A 48 -14.97 -10.99 0.64
CA GLU A 48 -15.67 -12.24 1.03
C GLU A 48 -15.12 -13.51 0.37
N ARG A 49 -14.26 -13.36 -0.66
CA ARG A 49 -13.64 -14.44 -1.43
C ARG A 49 -12.13 -14.51 -1.15
N GLY A 50 -11.62 -13.79 -0.15
CA GLY A 50 -10.23 -13.77 0.28
C GLY A 50 -9.28 -13.01 -0.65
N ARG A 51 -9.78 -12.13 -1.52
CA ARG A 51 -8.94 -11.31 -2.42
C ARG A 51 -8.55 -10.00 -1.75
N TRP A 52 -7.27 -9.67 -1.85
CA TRP A 52 -6.69 -8.47 -1.26
C TRP A 52 -7.03 -7.23 -2.08
N HIS A 53 -7.37 -6.14 -1.41
CA HIS A 53 -7.65 -4.85 -2.02
C HIS A 53 -7.31 -3.70 -1.06
N LEU A 54 -7.12 -2.49 -1.60
CA LEU A 54 -7.07 -1.27 -0.80
C LEU A 54 -8.45 -0.99 -0.20
N ALA A 55 -8.51 -0.95 1.12
CA ALA A 55 -9.72 -0.67 1.90
C ALA A 55 -9.88 0.82 2.24
N VAL A 56 -8.92 1.66 1.83
CA VAL A 56 -8.88 3.10 2.08
C VAL A 56 -8.89 3.86 0.75
N ASP A 57 -9.27 5.14 0.80
CA ASP A 57 -9.12 6.03 -0.34
C ASP A 57 -7.66 6.51 -0.51
N SER A 58 -7.38 7.20 -1.63
CA SER A 58 -6.03 7.67 -1.93
C SER A 58 -5.50 8.69 -0.92
N ASP A 59 -6.35 9.55 -0.34
CA ASP A 59 -5.90 10.57 0.61
C ASP A 59 -5.53 9.92 1.96
N GLU A 60 -6.33 8.95 2.40
CA GLU A 60 -6.05 8.15 3.59
C GLU A 60 -4.82 7.25 3.40
N PHE A 61 -4.66 6.64 2.23
CA PHE A 61 -3.46 5.88 1.88
C PHE A 61 -2.18 6.72 2.12
N TRP A 62 -2.09 7.92 1.54
CA TRP A 62 -0.90 8.75 1.69
C TRP A 62 -0.67 9.21 3.14
N ARG A 63 -1.74 9.49 3.91
CA ARG A 63 -1.62 9.79 5.35
C ARG A 63 -1.05 8.63 6.15
N VAL A 64 -1.44 7.40 5.82
CA VAL A 64 -0.89 6.20 6.45
C VAL A 64 0.59 6.04 6.07
N VAL A 65 0.93 6.17 4.78
CA VAL A 65 2.34 6.11 4.32
C VAL A 65 3.22 7.11 5.07
N GLU A 66 2.83 8.38 5.16
CA GLU A 66 3.57 9.41 5.88
C GLU A 66 3.75 9.10 7.37
N ARG A 67 2.72 8.52 8.01
CA ARG A 67 2.76 8.16 9.44
C ARG A 67 3.74 7.03 9.74
N HIS A 68 3.98 6.14 8.77
CA HIS A 68 4.82 4.95 8.90
C HIS A 68 6.20 5.11 8.26
N GLN A 69 6.63 6.33 7.98
CA GLN A 69 8.00 6.62 7.57
C GLN A 69 8.98 6.25 8.69
N ARG A 70 9.99 5.44 8.37
CA ARG A 70 11.10 5.11 9.26
C ARG A 70 12.04 6.32 9.31
N ARG A 71 12.07 6.99 10.45
CA ARG A 71 12.93 8.15 10.71
C ARG A 71 14.34 7.76 11.10
#